data_AF-A0A7J2KM90-F1
#
_entry.id   AF-A0A7J2KM90-F1
#
_cell.length_a   1.000
_cell.length_b   1.000
_cell.length_c   1.000
_cell.angle_alpha   90.00
_cell.angle_beta   90.00
_cell.angle_gamma   90.00
#
_symmetry.space_group_name_H-M   'P 1'
#
loop_
_entity.id
_entity.type
_entity.pdbx_description
1 polymer ?
#
loop_
_entity_poly.entity_id
_entity_poly.type
_entity_poly.pdbx_seq_one_letter_code
_entity_poly.pdbx_strand_id
1 'polypeptide(L)'
;MPTRKSPRKGSLQFWPRKRARKFLPSTNWDAINSGKNLKGFICYKAGMASAYVKDNTPDSMTNGKGIVIPITILECPPIKIFSIRFYKDKKVIKEILSEGLDKELKKKVKIPRKKGKKIEDIKQEDYDDVRVIIYSQVKKTGIKKTPDLIEVGLKGSVEEKINFIKENLGKDISALDVFEKNQVVDLRGLTKGKGFSGPVKRFGITLKSHKSEKGRRRPGSIGPWHPARVTFRVPMAGQLGMFTRVIYNNKIIDMGKAEDKFKNIKNFGDIKTDYIIVYGSI
;
A
#
# COMPACT_ATOMS: atom_id res chain seq x y z
N MET A 1 37.43 -9.23 20.33
CA MET A 1 36.39 -9.90 19.51
C MET A 1 35.21 -10.28 20.41
N PRO A 2 33.93 -10.23 19.97
CA PRO A 2 32.83 -10.66 20.84
C PRO A 2 32.96 -12.15 21.20
N THR A 3 32.75 -12.48 22.47
CA THR A 3 32.87 -13.85 23.00
C THR A 3 31.80 -14.80 22.45
N ARG A 4 30.61 -14.28 22.12
CA ARG A 4 29.54 -15.04 21.46
C ARG A 4 29.12 -14.32 20.18
N LYS A 5 29.06 -15.07 19.07
CA LYS A 5 28.54 -14.57 17.79
C LYS A 5 27.02 -14.73 17.77
N SER A 6 26.31 -13.69 17.36
CA SER A 6 24.86 -13.76 17.11
C SER A 6 24.49 -12.82 15.97
N PRO A 7 23.37 -13.08 15.26
CA PRO A 7 22.90 -12.17 14.24
C PRO A 7 22.59 -10.79 14.81
N ARG A 8 22.80 -9.77 13.98
CA ARG A 8 22.44 -8.39 14.30
C ARG A 8 20.96 -8.27 14.64
N LYS A 9 20.65 -7.52 15.71
CA LYS A 9 19.27 -7.22 16.10
C LYS A 9 18.70 -6.07 15.23
N GLY A 10 17.98 -6.46 14.19
CA GLY A 10 17.27 -5.57 13.27
C GLY A 10 18.03 -5.25 11.98
N SER A 11 17.31 -5.37 10.86
CA SER A 11 17.82 -5.04 9.53
C SER A 11 18.11 -3.54 9.37
N LEU A 12 19.21 -3.22 8.70
CA LEU A 12 19.63 -1.86 8.34
C LEU A 12 18.87 -1.29 7.15
N GLN A 13 18.31 -2.14 6.29
CA GLN A 13 17.52 -1.72 5.11
C GLN A 13 16.32 -0.83 5.51
N PHE A 14 15.80 -1.02 6.72
CA PHE A 14 14.64 -0.29 7.23
C PHE A 14 15.00 0.94 8.07
N TRP A 15 16.24 1.42 7.96
CA TRP A 15 16.67 2.68 8.56
C TRP A 15 16.51 3.86 7.58
N PRO A 16 16.28 5.07 8.09
CA PRO A 16 15.97 5.41 9.48
C PRO A 16 14.55 4.98 9.87
N ARG A 17 14.39 4.47 11.10
CA ARG A 17 13.09 4.06 11.67
C ARG A 17 12.32 5.28 12.20
N LYS A 18 11.74 6.05 11.27
CA LYS A 18 10.93 7.26 11.53
C LYS A 18 9.51 7.13 10.96
N ARG A 19 8.59 7.96 11.45
CA ARG A 19 7.21 8.01 10.92
C ARG A 19 7.24 8.34 9.42
N ALA A 20 6.36 7.69 8.66
CA ALA A 20 6.14 7.99 7.26
C ALA A 20 5.59 9.42 7.12
N ARG A 21 6.04 10.11 6.08
CA ARG A 21 5.59 11.48 5.77
C ARG A 21 4.20 11.49 5.12
N LYS A 22 3.85 10.44 4.36
CA LYS A 22 2.59 10.30 3.64
C LYS A 22 1.83 9.08 4.16
N PHE A 23 0.51 9.19 4.24
CA PHE A 23 -0.37 8.07 4.61
C PHE A 23 -0.46 7.03 3.51
N LEU A 24 -0.65 7.48 2.27
CA LEU A 24 -0.54 6.62 1.10
C LEU A 24 0.89 6.66 0.55
N PRO A 25 1.60 5.52 0.53
CA PRO A 25 2.95 5.46 0.01
C PRO A 25 2.96 5.50 -1.52
N SER A 26 3.96 6.17 -2.09
CA SER A 26 4.18 6.18 -3.54
C SER A 26 4.77 4.87 -4.03
N THR A 27 4.58 4.60 -5.33
CA THR A 27 5.07 3.39 -5.98
C THR A 27 6.02 3.71 -7.11
N ASN A 28 7.02 2.84 -7.30
CA ASN A 28 7.82 2.84 -8.52
C ASN A 28 7.08 1.96 -9.54
N TRP A 29 6.35 2.59 -10.46
CA TRP A 29 5.49 1.92 -11.43
C TRP A 29 6.26 1.28 -12.58
N ASP A 30 7.50 1.70 -12.81
CA ASP A 30 8.34 1.20 -13.91
C ASP A 30 8.80 -0.23 -13.65
N ALA A 31 8.89 -0.63 -12.38
CA ALA A 31 9.27 -1.98 -11.97
C ALA A 31 8.13 -3.01 -12.10
N ILE A 32 6.89 -2.55 -12.35
CA ILE A 32 5.69 -3.40 -12.35
C ILE A 32 5.22 -3.58 -13.79
N ASN A 33 5.37 -4.78 -14.34
CA ASN A 33 4.91 -5.12 -15.70
C ASN A 33 3.66 -6.03 -15.71
N SER A 34 3.18 -6.45 -14.54
CA SER A 34 1.98 -7.27 -14.37
C SER A 34 0.70 -6.42 -14.29
N GLY A 35 -0.44 -7.01 -14.66
CA GLY A 35 -1.77 -6.38 -14.67
C GLY A 35 -2.38 -6.26 -16.07
N LYS A 36 -3.65 -5.86 -16.12
CA LYS A 36 -4.38 -5.60 -17.38
C LYS A 36 -4.15 -4.18 -17.87
N ASN A 37 -4.75 -3.19 -17.19
CA ASN A 37 -4.76 -1.79 -17.63
C ASN A 37 -4.14 -0.86 -16.57
N LEU A 38 -4.73 -0.82 -15.38
CA LEU A 38 -4.19 -0.12 -14.21
C LEU A 38 -3.23 -1.00 -13.43
N LYS A 39 -2.06 -0.47 -13.06
CA LYS A 39 -1.06 -1.21 -12.27
C LYS A 39 -1.36 -1.24 -10.78
N GLY A 40 -2.32 -0.46 -10.30
CA GLY A 40 -2.62 -0.37 -8.87
C GLY A 40 -3.98 0.21 -8.56
N PHE A 41 -4.40 0.02 -7.30
CA PHE A 41 -5.72 0.40 -6.80
C PHE A 41 -5.63 0.82 -5.33
N ILE A 42 -6.62 1.58 -4.84
CA ILE A 42 -6.73 1.97 -3.43
C ILE A 42 -7.78 1.10 -2.75
N CYS A 43 -7.35 0.33 -1.74
CA CYS A 43 -8.26 -0.44 -0.90
C CYS A 43 -8.04 -0.13 0.58
N TYR A 44 -9.05 -0.44 1.40
CA TYR A 44 -9.08 -0.23 2.83
C TYR A 44 -9.17 -1.56 3.55
N LYS A 45 -8.30 -1.78 4.54
CA LYS A 45 -8.34 -3.01 5.33
C LYS A 45 -9.59 -3.03 6.21
N ALA A 46 -10.51 -3.95 5.90
CA ALA A 46 -11.74 -4.14 6.65
C ALA A 46 -11.50 -5.01 7.88
N GLY A 47 -10.97 -6.22 7.66
CA GLY A 47 -10.81 -7.20 8.72
C GLY A 47 -9.93 -8.38 8.32
N MET A 48 -9.83 -9.35 9.23
CA MET A 48 -9.18 -10.63 8.98
C MET A 48 -10.12 -11.76 9.37
N ALA A 49 -10.04 -12.86 8.63
CA ALA A 49 -10.82 -14.05 8.85
C ALA A 49 -9.96 -15.29 8.52
N SER A 50 -10.54 -16.47 8.69
CA SER A 50 -9.98 -17.72 8.17
C SER A 50 -10.85 -18.22 7.02
N ALA A 51 -10.25 -18.68 5.94
CA ALA A 51 -10.94 -19.32 4.83
C ALA A 51 -10.57 -20.80 4.76
N TYR A 52 -11.56 -21.65 4.51
CA TYR A 52 -11.34 -23.04 4.13
C TYR A 52 -11.17 -23.13 2.61
N VAL A 53 -10.01 -23.58 2.15
CA VAL A 53 -9.64 -23.60 0.73
C VAL A 53 -9.04 -24.95 0.40
N LYS A 54 -9.35 -25.48 -0.79
CA LYS A 54 -8.69 -26.68 -1.31
C LYS A 54 -7.29 -26.32 -1.81
N ASP A 55 -6.27 -27.01 -1.31
CA ASP A 55 -4.91 -26.86 -1.80
C ASP A 55 -4.72 -27.60 -3.11
N ASN A 56 -4.26 -26.89 -4.14
CA ASN A 56 -3.99 -27.43 -5.47
C ASN A 56 -2.50 -27.26 -5.85
N THR A 57 -1.62 -27.03 -4.86
CA THR A 57 -0.19 -26.90 -5.12
C THR A 57 0.41 -28.27 -5.51
N PRO A 58 1.05 -28.38 -6.69
CA PRO A 58 1.71 -29.62 -7.08
C PRO A 58 2.75 -30.04 -6.05
N ASP A 59 2.90 -31.36 -5.86
CA ASP A 59 3.90 -31.99 -4.99
C ASP A 59 3.88 -31.59 -3.51
N SER A 60 2.83 -30.90 -3.05
CA SER A 60 2.65 -30.62 -1.63
C SER A 60 2.00 -31.79 -0.88
N MET A 61 2.34 -31.96 0.39
CA MET A 61 1.72 -32.96 1.29
C MET A 61 0.21 -32.76 1.49
N THR A 62 -0.27 -31.54 1.19
CA THR A 62 -1.65 -31.10 1.34
C THR A 62 -2.40 -31.02 0.01
N ASN A 63 -1.77 -31.37 -1.11
CA ASN A 63 -2.41 -31.35 -2.42
C ASN A 63 -3.72 -32.16 -2.42
N GLY A 64 -4.79 -31.55 -2.92
CA GLY A 64 -6.14 -32.11 -2.94
C GLY A 64 -6.91 -32.02 -1.62
N LYS A 65 -6.25 -31.68 -0.50
CA LYS A 65 -6.90 -31.57 0.84
C LYS A 65 -7.41 -30.16 1.08
N GLY A 66 -8.42 -30.04 1.94
CA GLY A 66 -8.89 -28.75 2.43
C GLY A 66 -8.01 -28.24 3.56
N ILE A 67 -7.54 -27.01 3.44
CA ILE A 67 -6.72 -26.32 4.43
C ILE A 67 -7.41 -25.05 4.91
N VAL A 68 -7.19 -24.69 6.17
CA VAL A 68 -7.64 -23.42 6.72
C VAL A 68 -6.50 -22.42 6.64
N ILE A 69 -6.73 -21.32 5.94
CA ILE A 69 -5.73 -20.26 5.73
C ILE A 69 -6.19 -18.94 6.35
N PRO A 70 -5.28 -18.14 6.93
CA PRO A 70 -5.61 -16.78 7.33
C PRO A 70 -5.80 -15.91 6.09
N ILE A 71 -6.83 -15.08 6.10
CA ILE A 71 -7.15 -14.14 5.03
C ILE A 71 -7.34 -12.72 5.59
N THR A 72 -7.02 -11.73 4.77
CA THR A 72 -7.36 -10.33 5.02
C THR A 72 -8.40 -9.88 4.00
N ILE A 73 -9.47 -9.25 4.49
CA ILE A 73 -10.54 -8.71 3.67
C ILE A 73 -10.27 -7.22 3.46
N LEU A 74 -10.20 -6.81 2.21
CA LEU A 74 -10.02 -5.44 1.77
C LEU A 74 -11.31 -4.94 1.11
N GLU A 75 -11.85 -3.82 1.58
CA GLU A 75 -12.91 -3.10 0.87
C GLU A 75 -12.26 -2.15 -0.15
N CYS A 76 -12.68 -2.28 -1.40
CA CYS A 76 -12.14 -1.56 -2.54
C CYS A 76 -13.26 -0.72 -3.17
N PRO A 77 -13.46 0.54 -2.73
CA PRO A 77 -14.45 1.42 -3.35
C PRO A 77 -14.06 1.74 -4.79
N PRO A 78 -15.03 1.99 -5.68
CA PRO A 78 -14.74 2.43 -7.03
C PRO A 78 -13.84 3.66 -7.05
N ILE A 79 -12.94 3.71 -8.01
CA ILE A 79 -12.03 4.83 -8.22
C ILE A 79 -12.45 5.62 -9.46
N LYS A 80 -12.12 6.91 -9.47
CA LYS A 80 -12.27 7.79 -10.63
C LYS A 80 -10.93 8.43 -10.96
N ILE A 81 -10.73 8.79 -12.22
CA ILE A 81 -9.55 9.54 -12.67
C ILE A 81 -9.73 11.02 -12.30
N PHE A 82 -8.79 11.56 -11.51
CA PHE A 82 -8.74 12.99 -11.17
C PHE A 82 -8.01 13.79 -12.25
N SER A 83 -6.81 13.36 -12.62
CA SER A 83 -5.97 14.02 -13.60
C SER A 83 -5.03 13.05 -14.30
N ILE A 84 -4.52 13.48 -15.45
CA ILE A 84 -3.61 12.73 -16.31
C ILE A 84 -2.28 13.47 -16.31
N ARG A 85 -1.19 12.74 -16.08
CA ARG A 85 0.19 13.25 -16.08
C ARG A 85 0.96 12.66 -17.23
N PHE A 86 1.55 13.55 -18.03
CA PHE A 86 2.42 13.21 -19.13
C PHE A 86 3.88 13.41 -18.71
N TYR A 87 4.68 12.38 -18.96
CA TYR A 87 6.07 12.32 -18.58
C TYR A 87 6.98 12.31 -19.81
N LYS A 88 8.10 13.03 -19.70
CA LYS A 88 9.25 12.96 -20.62
C LYS A 88 10.51 13.06 -19.77
N ASP A 89 11.52 12.23 -20.02
CA ASP A 89 12.73 12.11 -19.21
C ASP A 89 12.44 11.94 -17.71
N LYS A 90 11.38 11.18 -17.38
CA LYS A 90 10.87 10.97 -16.00
C LYS A 90 10.43 12.25 -15.28
N LYS A 91 10.22 13.36 -15.98
CA LYS A 91 9.67 14.62 -15.46
C LYS A 91 8.25 14.82 -15.97
N VAL A 92 7.39 15.38 -15.11
CA VAL A 92 6.03 15.75 -15.51
C VAL A 92 6.10 17.01 -16.36
N ILE A 93 5.78 16.91 -17.65
CA ILE A 93 5.68 18.07 -18.55
C ILE A 93 4.31 18.71 -18.45
N LYS A 94 3.27 17.89 -18.45
CA LYS A 94 1.89 18.35 -18.56
C LYS A 94 0.99 17.57 -17.62
N GLU A 95 0.07 18.27 -16.97
CA GLU A 95 -1.01 17.67 -16.20
C GLU A 95 -2.35 18.22 -16.70
N ILE A 96 -3.29 17.32 -16.98
CA ILE A 96 -4.64 17.66 -17.46
C ILE A 96 -5.66 17.13 -16.46
N LEU A 97 -6.55 18.00 -16.01
CA LEU A 97 -7.61 17.64 -15.08
C LEU A 97 -8.80 17.02 -15.82
N SER A 98 -9.44 16.03 -15.21
CA SER A 98 -10.72 15.49 -15.71
C SER A 98 -11.82 16.54 -15.60
N GLU A 99 -12.74 16.55 -16.56
CA GLU A 99 -14.01 17.27 -16.43
C GLU A 99 -14.95 16.50 -15.47
N GLY A 100 -15.90 17.21 -14.86
CA GLY A 100 -16.95 16.58 -14.03
C GLY A 100 -16.48 16.02 -12.67
N LEU A 101 -15.52 16.66 -12.01
CA LEU A 101 -15.00 16.22 -10.72
C LEU A 101 -16.03 16.28 -9.57
N ASP A 102 -16.01 15.26 -8.71
CA ASP A 102 -16.91 15.19 -7.56
C ASP A 102 -16.63 16.32 -6.55
N LYS A 103 -17.70 16.91 -5.98
CA LYS A 103 -17.61 18.04 -5.02
C LYS A 103 -16.73 17.73 -3.79
N GLU A 104 -16.52 16.46 -3.47
CA GLU A 104 -15.73 15.97 -2.34
C GLU A 104 -14.25 16.27 -2.44
N LEU A 105 -13.73 16.33 -3.67
CA LEU A 105 -12.33 16.61 -3.95
C LEU A 105 -11.90 17.99 -3.44
N LYS A 106 -12.85 18.95 -3.35
CA LYS A 106 -12.61 20.29 -2.78
C LYS A 106 -12.09 20.25 -1.34
N LYS A 107 -12.33 19.16 -0.60
CA LYS A 107 -11.81 19.00 0.78
C LYS A 107 -10.31 18.70 0.83
N LYS A 108 -9.72 18.24 -0.27
CA LYS A 108 -8.33 17.80 -0.33
C LYS A 108 -7.49 18.61 -1.30
N VAL A 109 -8.07 19.05 -2.40
CA VAL A 109 -7.38 19.81 -3.46
C VAL A 109 -8.19 21.05 -3.81
N LYS A 110 -7.51 22.19 -4.00
CA LYS A 110 -8.10 23.40 -4.56
C LYS A 110 -8.29 23.19 -6.07
N ILE A 111 -9.53 23.04 -6.51
CA ILE A 111 -9.86 22.82 -7.93
C ILE A 111 -9.91 24.18 -8.64
N PRO A 112 -9.21 24.37 -9.76
CA PRO A 112 -9.28 25.61 -10.54
C PRO A 112 -10.69 25.82 -11.11
N ARG A 113 -11.15 27.07 -11.15
CA ARG A 113 -12.49 27.42 -11.69
C ARG A 113 -12.55 27.39 -13.22
N LYS A 114 -11.41 27.60 -13.91
CA LYS A 114 -11.31 27.55 -15.37
C LYS A 114 -11.19 26.08 -15.82
N LYS A 115 -12.00 25.69 -16.81
CA LYS A 115 -11.84 24.39 -17.49
C LYS A 115 -10.48 24.35 -18.18
N GLY A 116 -9.72 23.29 -17.94
CA GLY A 116 -8.40 23.08 -18.56
C GLY A 116 -8.51 22.73 -20.05
N LYS A 117 -7.37 22.56 -20.71
CA LYS A 117 -7.31 22.04 -22.10
C LYS A 117 -7.95 20.66 -22.18
N LYS A 118 -8.67 20.39 -23.27
CA LYS A 118 -9.30 19.07 -23.51
C LYS A 118 -8.23 18.02 -23.84
N ILE A 119 -8.56 16.76 -23.57
CA ILE A 119 -7.68 15.61 -23.84
C ILE A 119 -7.50 15.38 -25.34
N GLU A 120 -8.47 15.82 -26.15
CA GLU A 120 -8.47 15.72 -27.61
C GLU A 120 -7.32 16.49 -28.28
N ASP A 121 -6.79 17.54 -27.63
CA ASP A 121 -5.77 18.43 -28.18
C ASP A 121 -4.31 17.92 -28.01
N ILE A 122 -4.11 16.67 -27.59
CA ILE A 122 -2.78 16.14 -27.22
C ILE A 122 -2.20 15.32 -28.37
N LYS A 123 -1.13 15.83 -28.97
CA LYS A 123 -0.28 15.08 -29.91
C LYS A 123 0.44 13.94 -29.17
N GLN A 124 0.46 12.75 -29.78
CA GLN A 124 0.96 11.50 -29.18
C GLN A 124 2.48 11.40 -29.08
N GLU A 125 3.23 12.13 -29.91
CA GLU A 125 4.63 11.79 -30.24
C GLU A 125 5.70 12.34 -29.27
N ASP A 126 5.33 13.06 -28.21
CA ASP A 126 6.28 13.82 -27.39
C ASP A 126 6.58 13.26 -25.99
N TYR A 127 5.93 12.17 -25.56
CA TYR A 127 5.96 11.70 -24.17
C TYR A 127 6.43 10.24 -24.04
N ASP A 128 7.20 9.95 -23.00
CA ASP A 128 7.72 8.61 -22.71
C ASP A 128 6.73 7.77 -21.91
N ASP A 129 5.97 8.41 -21.01
CA ASP A 129 5.02 7.71 -20.14
C ASP A 129 3.79 8.58 -19.82
N VAL A 130 2.67 7.90 -19.59
CA VAL A 130 1.41 8.52 -19.19
C VAL A 130 0.89 7.81 -17.96
N ARG A 131 0.60 8.60 -16.91
CA ARG A 131 0.11 8.12 -15.63
C ARG A 131 -1.15 8.87 -15.23
N VAL A 132 -1.94 8.27 -14.37
CA VAL A 132 -3.19 8.87 -13.90
C VAL A 132 -3.13 9.12 -12.41
N ILE A 133 -3.59 10.29 -11.96
CA ILE A 133 -3.96 10.48 -10.57
C ILE A 133 -5.37 9.98 -10.42
N ILE A 134 -5.54 8.94 -9.62
CA ILE A 134 -6.85 8.40 -9.29
C ILE A 134 -7.27 8.89 -7.91
N TYR A 135 -8.58 8.86 -7.66
CA TYR A 135 -9.13 9.05 -6.33
C TYR A 135 -10.21 8.03 -6.01
N SER A 136 -10.26 7.60 -4.75
CA SER A 136 -11.23 6.62 -4.27
C SER A 136 -12.54 7.28 -3.79
N GLN A 137 -13.69 6.74 -4.19
CA GLN A 137 -15.02 7.19 -3.75
C GLN A 137 -15.42 6.64 -2.37
N VAL A 138 -14.70 7.11 -1.36
CA VAL A 138 -14.78 6.62 0.01
C VAL A 138 -16.10 6.86 0.71
N LYS A 139 -16.91 7.82 0.26
CA LYS A 139 -18.25 8.02 0.83
C LYS A 139 -19.13 6.77 0.70
N LYS A 140 -18.95 5.97 -0.36
CA LYS A 140 -19.67 4.71 -0.56
C LYS A 140 -19.38 3.70 0.57
N THR A 141 -18.17 3.71 1.13
CA THR A 141 -17.76 2.83 2.25
C THR A 141 -18.24 3.32 3.63
N GLY A 142 -18.44 4.63 3.80
CA GLY A 142 -18.77 5.21 5.11
C GLY A 142 -17.60 5.37 6.10
N ILE A 143 -16.38 4.92 5.75
CA ILE A 143 -15.21 4.98 6.63
C ILE A 143 -14.72 6.42 6.86
N LYS A 144 -14.70 7.22 5.80
CA LYS A 144 -14.21 8.61 5.83
C LYS A 144 -14.90 9.47 4.78
N LYS A 145 -14.88 10.79 5.02
CA LYS A 145 -15.51 11.79 4.13
C LYS A 145 -14.55 12.38 3.09
N THR A 146 -13.24 12.13 3.21
CA THR A 146 -12.20 12.74 2.38
C THR A 146 -11.57 11.69 1.45
N PRO A 147 -11.61 11.90 0.12
CA PRO A 147 -11.06 10.93 -0.82
C PRO A 147 -9.55 10.79 -0.66
N ASP A 148 -9.03 9.61 -0.99
CA ASP A 148 -7.61 9.41 -1.15
C ASP A 148 -7.19 9.57 -2.60
N LEU A 149 -6.03 10.19 -2.82
CA LEU A 149 -5.48 10.45 -4.15
C LEU A 149 -4.09 9.82 -4.22
N ILE A 150 -3.83 9.14 -5.32
CA ILE A 150 -2.51 8.62 -5.64
C ILE A 150 -2.32 8.57 -7.15
N GLU A 151 -1.08 8.75 -7.58
CA GLU A 151 -0.68 8.53 -8.95
C GLU A 151 -0.46 7.04 -9.19
N VAL A 152 -1.08 6.52 -10.24
CA VAL A 152 -1.03 5.13 -10.66
C VAL A 152 -0.51 5.05 -12.09
N GLY A 153 0.41 4.11 -12.32
CA GLY A 153 0.90 3.79 -13.65
C GLY A 153 -0.09 2.94 -14.41
N LEU A 154 -0.10 3.11 -15.73
CA LEU A 154 -0.86 2.29 -16.66
C LEU A 154 0.06 1.31 -17.36
N LYS A 155 -0.49 0.19 -17.84
CA LYS A 155 0.19 -0.77 -18.70
C LYS A 155 -0.12 -0.46 -20.17
N GLY A 156 0.79 -0.83 -21.07
CA GLY A 156 0.63 -0.68 -22.52
C GLY A 156 1.53 0.38 -23.14
N SER A 157 1.39 0.56 -24.46
CA SER A 157 2.00 1.66 -25.22
C SER A 157 1.40 3.01 -24.81
N VAL A 158 2.05 4.12 -25.18
CA VAL A 158 1.52 5.47 -24.89
C VAL A 158 0.12 5.67 -25.48
N GLU A 159 -0.11 5.12 -26.68
CA GLU A 159 -1.39 5.19 -27.38
C GLU A 159 -2.48 4.40 -26.65
N GLU A 160 -2.20 3.15 -26.27
CA GLU A 160 -3.11 2.30 -25.51
C GLU A 160 -3.49 2.94 -24.18
N LYS A 161 -2.51 3.56 -23.49
CA LYS A 161 -2.75 4.30 -22.25
C LYS A 161 -3.70 5.46 -22.46
N ILE A 162 -3.52 6.25 -23.51
CA ILE A 162 -4.37 7.39 -23.82
C ILE A 162 -5.79 6.92 -24.18
N ASN A 163 -5.93 5.84 -24.96
CA ASN A 163 -7.23 5.28 -25.32
C ASN A 163 -7.98 4.79 -24.08
N PHE A 164 -7.32 4.04 -23.21
CA PHE A 164 -7.89 3.60 -21.94
C PHE A 164 -8.34 4.79 -21.06
N ILE A 165 -7.54 5.86 -21.01
CA ILE A 165 -7.89 7.08 -20.27
C ILE A 165 -9.13 7.75 -20.86
N LYS A 166 -9.23 7.88 -22.17
CA LYS A 166 -10.38 8.51 -22.86
C LYS A 166 -11.66 7.74 -22.56
N GLU A 167 -11.62 6.42 -22.62
CA GLU A 167 -12.78 5.56 -22.37
C GLU A 167 -13.27 5.60 -20.92
N ASN A 168 -12.35 5.74 -19.97
CA ASN A 168 -12.63 5.66 -18.52
C ASN A 168 -12.67 7.03 -17.83
N LEU A 169 -12.59 8.12 -18.60
CA LEU A 169 -12.70 9.47 -18.05
C LEU A 169 -14.11 9.71 -17.49
N GLY A 170 -14.20 10.16 -16.24
CA GLY A 170 -15.47 10.41 -15.56
C GLY A 170 -16.25 9.17 -15.13
N LYS A 171 -15.85 7.96 -15.56
CA LYS A 171 -16.47 6.69 -15.17
C LYS A 171 -15.90 6.13 -13.87
N ASP A 172 -16.72 5.35 -13.19
CA ASP A 172 -16.31 4.58 -12.02
C ASP A 172 -15.56 3.33 -12.49
N ILE A 173 -14.33 3.14 -12.03
CA ILE A 173 -13.51 1.95 -12.32
C ILE A 173 -13.60 1.02 -11.09
N SER A 174 -14.05 -0.22 -11.31
CA SER A 174 -14.14 -1.23 -10.27
C SER A 174 -12.78 -1.91 -10.04
N ALA A 175 -12.57 -2.42 -8.83
CA ALA A 175 -11.42 -3.27 -8.55
C ALA A 175 -11.49 -4.62 -9.30
N LEU A 176 -12.72 -5.05 -9.66
CA LEU A 176 -12.97 -6.30 -10.38
C LEU A 176 -12.46 -6.27 -11.82
N ASP A 177 -12.38 -5.09 -12.43
CA ASP A 177 -11.87 -4.91 -13.78
C ASP A 177 -10.34 -4.85 -13.83
N VAL A 178 -9.71 -4.55 -12.69
CA VAL A 178 -8.25 -4.32 -12.57
C VAL A 178 -7.50 -5.59 -12.18
N PHE A 179 -8.07 -6.38 -11.27
CA PHE A 179 -7.43 -7.59 -10.74
C PHE A 179 -8.16 -8.85 -11.18
N GLU A 180 -7.49 -9.98 -11.01
CA GLU A 180 -8.07 -11.30 -11.27
C GLU A 180 -7.92 -12.23 -10.06
N LYS A 181 -8.82 -13.20 -9.97
CA LYS A 181 -8.74 -14.25 -8.95
C LYS A 181 -7.46 -15.07 -9.14
N ASN A 182 -6.82 -15.47 -8.05
CA ASN A 182 -5.50 -16.14 -8.02
C ASN A 182 -4.31 -15.30 -8.50
N GLN A 183 -4.50 -14.04 -8.87
CA GLN A 183 -3.40 -13.13 -9.18
C GLN A 183 -2.54 -12.87 -7.94
N VAL A 184 -1.22 -12.75 -8.15
CA VAL A 184 -0.27 -12.32 -7.13
C VAL A 184 -0.13 -10.80 -7.17
N VAL A 185 -0.31 -10.15 -6.03
CA VAL A 185 -0.28 -8.70 -5.87
C VAL A 185 0.65 -8.27 -4.75
N ASP A 186 1.19 -7.07 -4.89
CA ASP A 186 1.99 -6.42 -3.86
C ASP A 186 1.13 -5.41 -3.10
N LEU A 187 1.22 -5.44 -1.78
CA LEU A 187 0.45 -4.57 -0.91
C LEU A 187 1.34 -3.52 -0.29
N ARG A 188 0.97 -2.26 -0.45
CA ARG A 188 1.72 -1.13 0.08
C ARG A 188 0.87 -0.35 1.06
N GLY A 189 1.44 -0.07 2.22
CA GLY A 189 0.72 0.64 3.26
C GLY A 189 1.59 1.10 4.41
N LEU A 190 0.93 1.50 5.49
CA LEU A 190 1.57 1.87 6.74
C LEU A 190 1.35 0.81 7.81
N THR A 191 2.42 0.47 8.52
CA THR A 191 2.32 -0.35 9.73
C THR A 191 1.56 0.41 10.84
N LYS A 192 0.80 -0.30 11.67
CA LYS A 192 0.17 0.28 12.87
C LYS A 192 1.18 1.02 13.75
N GLY A 193 0.86 2.26 14.11
CA GLY A 193 1.66 3.07 15.03
C GLY A 193 1.71 2.45 16.44
N LYS A 194 2.91 2.34 17.01
CA LYS A 194 3.14 1.89 18.40
C LYS A 194 3.80 2.96 19.28
N GLY A 195 3.92 4.20 18.77
CA GLY A 195 4.49 5.34 19.48
C GLY A 195 6.00 5.23 19.76
N PHE A 196 6.45 5.94 20.79
CA PHE A 196 7.83 5.81 21.29
C PHE A 196 7.99 4.48 21.99
N SER A 197 8.98 3.68 21.58
CA SER A 197 9.24 2.35 22.10
C SER A 197 10.70 2.20 22.51
N GLY A 198 10.92 1.54 23.65
CA GLY A 198 12.25 1.19 24.13
C GLY A 198 12.96 0.17 23.23
N PRO A 199 14.29 0.02 23.35
CA PRO A 199 15.11 -0.81 22.47
C PRO A 199 14.67 -2.28 22.39
N VAL A 200 14.19 -2.86 23.51
CA VAL A 200 13.70 -4.24 23.57
C VAL A 200 12.52 -4.45 22.62
N LYS A 201 11.45 -3.66 22.75
CA LYS A 201 10.27 -3.78 21.88
C LYS A 201 10.56 -3.32 20.45
N ARG A 202 11.45 -2.33 20.27
CA ARG A 202 11.76 -1.73 18.97
C ARG A 202 12.64 -2.64 18.12
N PHE A 203 13.69 -3.25 18.69
CA PHE A 203 14.69 -4.03 17.95
C PHE A 203 14.72 -5.51 18.31
N GLY A 204 13.97 -5.96 19.32
CA GLY A 204 14.01 -7.34 19.78
C GLY A 204 15.32 -7.71 20.47
N ILE A 205 15.96 -6.74 21.16
CA ILE A 205 17.13 -7.05 21.99
C ILE A 205 16.69 -7.83 23.22
N THR A 206 17.59 -8.69 23.72
CA THR A 206 17.35 -9.44 24.96
C THR A 206 17.34 -8.50 26.17
N LEU A 207 16.58 -8.91 27.19
CA LEU A 207 16.58 -8.23 28.48
C LEU A 207 17.91 -8.48 29.20
N LYS A 208 18.40 -7.49 29.96
CA LYS A 208 19.52 -7.72 30.89
C LYS A 208 19.09 -8.64 32.04
N SER A 209 20.05 -9.01 32.89
CA SER A 209 19.77 -9.73 34.15
C SER A 209 18.77 -8.97 35.03
N HIS A 210 17.98 -9.68 35.82
CA HIS A 210 16.98 -9.07 36.69
C HIS A 210 17.61 -8.13 37.74
N LYS A 211 18.84 -8.40 38.18
CA LYS A 211 19.60 -7.55 39.14
C LYS A 211 20.35 -6.38 38.49
N SER A 212 20.06 -6.05 37.23
CA SER A 212 20.78 -4.97 36.55
C SER A 212 20.37 -3.61 37.11
N GLU A 213 21.35 -2.87 37.62
CA GLU A 213 21.16 -1.49 38.06
C GLU A 213 20.73 -0.59 36.88
N LYS A 214 19.93 0.44 37.17
CA LYS A 214 19.47 1.46 36.20
C LYS A 214 18.62 0.92 35.03
N GLY A 215 18.10 -0.30 35.15
CA GLY A 215 16.99 -0.82 34.37
C GLY A 215 17.34 -1.93 33.38
N ARG A 216 16.47 -2.94 33.37
CA ARG A 216 16.65 -4.19 32.60
C ARG A 216 16.44 -4.06 31.09
N ARG A 217 15.67 -3.04 30.64
CA ARG A 217 15.17 -2.91 29.26
C ARG A 217 16.04 -2.01 28.36
N ARG A 218 17.30 -1.80 28.74
CA ARG A 218 18.29 -0.97 28.04
C ARG A 218 19.33 -1.85 27.33
N PRO A 219 20.01 -1.36 26.28
CA PRO A 219 21.13 -2.08 25.66
C PRO A 219 22.25 -2.31 26.69
N GLY A 220 22.94 -3.44 26.58
CA GLY A 220 24.08 -3.80 27.44
C GLY A 220 25.21 -2.79 27.35
N SER A 221 25.76 -2.66 26.14
CA SER A 221 26.73 -1.66 25.74
C SER A 221 26.21 -0.88 24.54
N ILE A 222 26.56 0.40 24.48
CA ILE A 222 26.21 1.33 23.39
C ILE A 222 27.31 1.38 22.33
N GLY A 223 28.52 0.89 22.62
CA GLY A 223 29.64 0.88 21.68
C GLY A 223 30.98 0.70 22.42
N PRO A 224 32.06 0.46 21.68
CA PRO A 224 33.43 0.54 22.21
C PRO A 224 33.82 2.01 22.49
N TRP A 225 34.97 2.22 23.15
CA TRP A 225 35.54 3.55 23.39
C TRP A 225 35.86 4.27 22.08
N HIS A 226 36.57 3.60 21.17
CA HIS A 226 36.91 4.12 19.85
C HIS A 226 36.05 3.45 18.77
N PRO A 227 35.32 4.21 17.92
CA PRO A 227 35.27 5.67 17.85
C PRO A 227 34.45 6.30 18.99
N ALA A 228 34.81 7.53 19.40
CA ALA A 228 34.16 8.28 20.48
C ALA A 228 32.78 8.85 20.11
N ARG A 229 31.92 8.00 19.53
CA ARG A 229 30.54 8.33 19.17
C ARG A 229 29.67 7.08 19.13
N VAL A 230 28.39 7.27 19.43
CA VAL A 230 27.40 6.22 19.23
C VAL A 230 27.12 6.06 17.73
N THR A 231 27.32 4.86 17.21
CA THR A 231 27.01 4.58 15.81
C THR A 231 25.49 4.43 15.62
N PHE A 232 24.98 4.84 14.45
CA PHE A 232 23.58 4.65 14.07
C PHE A 232 23.12 3.18 14.09
N ARG A 233 24.09 2.26 14.10
CA ARG A 233 23.88 0.82 14.13
C ARG A 233 23.37 0.33 15.50
N VAL A 234 23.50 1.11 16.55
CA VAL A 234 23.17 0.67 17.92
C VAL A 234 21.65 0.75 18.14
N PRO A 235 21.02 -0.30 18.71
CA PRO A 235 19.58 -0.31 18.94
C PRO A 235 19.20 0.67 20.06
N MET A 236 18.60 1.81 19.68
CA MET A 236 18.18 2.86 20.62
C MET A 236 16.66 2.98 20.74
N ALA A 237 16.18 3.66 21.79
CA ALA A 237 14.77 3.97 21.94
C ALA A 237 14.30 4.91 20.81
N GLY A 238 13.01 4.90 20.50
CA GLY A 238 12.45 5.80 19.49
C GLY A 238 11.15 5.30 18.90
N GLN A 239 10.69 5.95 17.83
CA GLN A 239 9.44 5.59 17.16
C GLN A 239 9.45 4.11 16.70
N LEU A 240 8.31 3.45 16.92
CA LEU A 240 7.97 2.13 16.38
C LEU A 240 6.60 2.20 15.69
N GLY A 241 6.53 1.71 14.44
CA GLY A 241 5.30 1.74 13.65
C GLY A 241 5.07 3.11 12.97
N MET A 242 4.00 3.19 12.17
CA MET A 242 3.81 4.23 11.13
C MET A 242 4.95 4.25 10.11
N PHE A 243 5.47 3.08 9.73
CA PHE A 243 6.47 2.92 8.68
C PHE A 243 5.80 2.52 7.37
N THR A 244 6.29 3.05 6.26
CA THR A 244 5.92 2.55 4.93
C THR A 244 6.51 1.17 4.73
N ARG A 245 5.67 0.21 4.37
CA ARG A 245 6.06 -1.17 4.05
C ARG A 245 5.37 -1.64 2.78
N VAL A 246 6.06 -2.55 2.11
CA VAL A 246 5.56 -3.33 1.01
C VAL A 246 5.59 -4.78 1.46
N ILE A 247 4.47 -5.47 1.30
CA ILE A 247 4.39 -6.92 1.43
C ILE A 247 4.27 -7.43 0.00
N TYR A 248 5.26 -8.22 -0.41
CA TYR A 248 5.35 -8.74 -1.76
C TYR A 248 4.67 -10.09 -1.87
N ASN A 249 4.20 -10.41 -3.07
CA ASN A 249 3.77 -11.75 -3.46
C ASN A 249 2.55 -12.29 -2.69
N ASN A 250 1.55 -11.45 -2.44
CA ASN A 250 0.31 -11.89 -1.81
C ASN A 250 -0.69 -12.38 -2.85
N LYS A 251 -1.26 -13.57 -2.67
CA LYS A 251 -2.24 -14.15 -3.58
C LYS A 251 -3.66 -13.65 -3.28
N ILE A 252 -4.38 -13.21 -4.31
CA ILE A 252 -5.83 -12.95 -4.23
C ILE A 252 -6.56 -14.30 -4.19
N ILE A 253 -7.29 -14.55 -3.11
CA ILE A 253 -8.05 -15.78 -2.90
C ILE A 253 -9.44 -15.67 -3.53
N ASP A 254 -10.11 -14.54 -3.30
CA ASP A 254 -11.45 -14.29 -3.82
C ASP A 254 -11.69 -12.79 -3.97
N MET A 255 -12.65 -12.43 -4.82
CA MET A 255 -13.03 -11.04 -5.09
C MET A 255 -14.47 -11.01 -5.58
N GLY A 256 -15.20 -9.94 -5.26
CA GLY A 256 -16.59 -9.80 -5.68
C GLY A 256 -17.24 -8.52 -5.18
N LYS A 257 -18.55 -8.40 -5.41
CA LYS A 257 -19.39 -7.34 -4.85
C LYS A 257 -19.84 -7.73 -3.44
N ALA A 258 -19.95 -6.75 -2.54
CA ALA A 258 -20.17 -7.05 -1.14
C ALA A 258 -21.53 -7.68 -0.80
N GLU A 259 -22.59 -7.49 -1.60
CA GLU A 259 -23.92 -8.16 -1.52
C GLU A 259 -24.25 -8.79 -0.15
N ASP A 260 -24.18 -7.99 0.92
CA ASP A 260 -24.45 -8.40 2.31
C ASP A 260 -23.58 -9.51 2.94
N LYS A 261 -22.52 -9.99 2.28
CA LYS A 261 -21.66 -11.08 2.78
C LYS A 261 -20.87 -10.74 4.05
N PHE A 262 -20.52 -9.48 4.24
CA PHE A 262 -19.62 -9.06 5.33
C PHE A 262 -20.26 -7.97 6.19
N LYS A 263 -20.88 -8.40 7.29
CA LYS A 263 -21.56 -7.52 8.26
C LYS A 263 -20.84 -7.51 9.60
N ASN A 264 -20.93 -6.38 10.30
CA ASN A 264 -20.47 -6.15 11.67
C ASN A 264 -18.98 -6.50 11.93
N ILE A 265 -18.08 -6.07 11.03
CA ILE A 265 -16.65 -6.24 11.25
C ILE A 265 -16.19 -5.28 12.36
N LYS A 266 -15.53 -5.83 13.39
CA LYS A 266 -15.05 -5.07 14.56
C LYS A 266 -14.19 -3.88 14.15
N ASN A 267 -14.56 -2.69 14.63
CA ASN A 267 -13.90 -1.40 14.35
C ASN A 267 -13.90 -0.97 12.87
N PHE A 268 -14.75 -1.56 12.04
CA PHE A 268 -14.90 -1.20 10.63
C PHE A 268 -16.37 -0.99 10.24
N GLY A 269 -17.23 -1.97 10.52
CA GLY A 269 -18.64 -1.99 10.12
C GLY A 269 -18.90 -2.97 8.97
N ASP A 270 -19.90 -2.65 8.16
CA ASP A 270 -20.32 -3.46 7.01
C ASP A 270 -19.54 -3.06 5.75
N ILE A 271 -19.19 -4.04 4.93
CA ILE A 271 -18.60 -3.80 3.61
C ILE A 271 -19.75 -3.51 2.62
N LYS A 272 -19.67 -2.41 1.89
CA LYS A 272 -20.73 -1.95 0.97
C LYS A 272 -20.30 -1.96 -0.49
N THR A 273 -19.00 -1.82 -0.75
CA THR A 273 -18.46 -1.79 -2.12
C THR A 273 -17.81 -3.11 -2.51
N ASP A 274 -17.08 -3.14 -3.63
CA ASP A 274 -16.34 -4.32 -4.04
C ASP A 274 -15.31 -4.72 -2.97
N TYR A 275 -15.02 -6.02 -2.88
CA TYR A 275 -14.06 -6.56 -1.93
C TYR A 275 -13.00 -7.40 -2.63
N ILE A 276 -11.80 -7.42 -2.03
CA ILE A 276 -10.72 -8.33 -2.39
C ILE A 276 -10.28 -9.06 -1.12
N ILE A 277 -10.20 -10.38 -1.20
CA ILE A 277 -9.67 -11.25 -0.15
C ILE A 277 -8.27 -11.68 -0.55
N VAL A 278 -7.33 -11.43 0.35
CA VAL A 278 -5.92 -11.73 0.12
C VAL A 278 -5.42 -12.72 1.17
N TYR A 279 -4.53 -13.61 0.76
CA TYR A 279 -3.84 -14.54 1.64
C TYR A 279 -2.99 -13.81 2.70
N GLY A 280 -3.13 -14.25 3.95
CA GLY A 280 -2.29 -13.82 5.07
C GLY A 280 -2.71 -12.50 5.71
N SER A 281 -1.77 -11.91 6.45
CA SER A 281 -1.95 -10.63 7.15
C SER A 281 -1.33 -9.48 6.37
N ILE A 282 -2.05 -8.35 6.33
CA ILE A 282 -1.61 -7.10 5.69
C ILE A 282 -1.39 -5.99 6.72
#